data_AF-A0A814ITX2-F1
#
_entry.id   AF-A0A814ITX2-F1
#
_cell.length_a   1.000
_cell.length_b   1.000
_cell.length_c   1.000
_cell.angle_alpha   90.00
_cell.angle_beta   90.00
_cell.angle_gamma   90.00
#
_symmetry.space_group_name_H-M   'P 1'
#
loop_
_entity.id
_entity.type
_entity.pdbx_description
1 polymer ?
#
loop_
_entity_poly.entity_id
_entity_poly.type
_entity_poly.pdbx_seq_one_letter_code
_entity_poly.pdbx_strand_id
1 'polypeptide(L)'
;MPENSIRIFIALAALTLFGIITFALAAATLGTLIKRFNDVDNKLIMIASPTTNNSTTTNPTTTSSTTTSPTTTSPMTTSPMTANPTTISTSQPLPLNANLADTIRIDDLMYHLAQLEEIARQNNNTRAVGTTGFDKTVDYIETFLKNNSFGQLTTFRETLQVQNFTIQGSPILEWSTDDTNGTFTYSSTLSRADFTYVNYTAALNLTSFNVVVVNNNGCDESDYNNVEGEAILILAGGICTNAEKGEIATKKNVSVILFYNHGLTTTSLAPSTFRLRQSNQLPALSLSYAAGRTLVDAINKNNNNSVRVTIEIQRENYGTFSVDNICADLSDGNINETILVGGHSDSVPAGPGINDNGSGSSTNLVLAINLARLYGTTNYTKYRYRIRFCWWAAEEIGLVGAIHHVQQAQNSSALSQNKLSNYLINLNYDMLGSPNYFFGIYNGSSAKPGTPPQALNGSIRISEVFRDWFNLQNLPWDYTDFSGRSDYGPFLATGIVAGGLFSGADETKSVEQRDRYESKLGEGRGGLAGAKVDPCYHLDCDTIKNIDKFGYFKMSQAAAYMLEYLGRKNDLVNYLYPSGRSSQIRLSDDYFPNSDYFRET
;
A
#
# COMPACT_ATOMS: atom_id res chain seq x y z
N MET A 1 -68.16 3.24 14.73
CA MET A 1 -66.78 3.73 14.45
C MET A 1 -66.53 3.55 12.95
N PRO A 2 -65.90 4.50 12.26
CA PRO A 2 -65.62 4.36 10.83
C PRO A 2 -64.63 3.20 10.58
N GLU A 3 -64.81 2.44 9.50
CA GLU A 3 -63.99 1.27 9.14
C GLU A 3 -62.47 1.53 9.15
N ASN A 4 -62.05 2.77 8.90
CA ASN A 4 -60.65 3.17 8.93
C ASN A 4 -60.01 3.08 10.33
N SER A 5 -60.79 3.28 11.40
CA SER A 5 -60.29 3.20 12.77
C SER A 5 -59.98 1.76 13.19
N ILE A 6 -60.70 0.77 12.65
CA ILE A 6 -60.49 -0.65 12.96
C ILE A 6 -59.21 -1.16 12.27
N ARG A 7 -58.95 -0.75 11.03
CA ARG A 7 -57.72 -1.14 10.29
C ARG A 7 -56.44 -0.61 10.95
N ILE A 8 -56.48 0.64 11.45
CA ILE A 8 -55.35 1.23 12.18
C ILE A 8 -55.10 0.49 13.50
N PHE A 9 -56.16 0.10 14.21
CA PHE A 9 -56.03 -0.64 15.46
C PHE A 9 -55.44 -2.04 15.25
N ILE A 10 -55.86 -2.74 14.18
CA ILE A 10 -55.30 -4.06 13.82
C ILE A 10 -53.82 -3.94 13.41
N ALA A 11 -53.45 -2.90 12.66
CA ALA A 11 -52.06 -2.67 12.26
C ALA A 11 -51.15 -2.38 13.47
N LEU A 12 -51.62 -1.54 14.41
CA LEU A 12 -50.90 -1.23 15.64
C LEU A 12 -50.75 -2.47 16.55
N ALA A 13 -51.79 -3.30 16.66
CA ALA A 13 -51.75 -4.56 17.40
C ALA A 13 -50.77 -5.58 16.77
N ALA A 14 -50.71 -5.65 15.44
CA ALA A 14 -49.76 -6.51 14.73
C ALA A 14 -48.31 -6.07 14.92
N LEU A 15 -48.04 -4.76 14.89
CA LEU A 15 -46.72 -4.18 15.16
C LEU A 15 -46.23 -4.42 16.59
N THR A 16 -47.13 -4.28 17.58
CA THR A 16 -46.79 -4.59 18.98
C THR A 16 -46.54 -6.08 19.19
N LEU A 17 -47.35 -6.95 18.57
CA LEU A 17 -47.12 -8.40 18.65
C LEU A 17 -45.79 -8.81 18.00
N PHE A 18 -45.44 -8.21 16.87
CA PHE A 18 -44.17 -8.47 16.18
C PHE A 18 -42.96 -8.02 17.03
N GLY A 19 -43.05 -6.86 17.69
CA GLY A 19 -42.03 -6.37 18.62
C GLY A 19 -41.84 -7.27 19.86
N ILE A 20 -42.93 -7.78 20.43
CA ILE A 20 -42.87 -8.71 21.57
C ILE A 20 -42.21 -10.04 21.17
N ILE A 21 -42.52 -10.56 19.98
CA ILE A 21 -41.92 -11.81 19.48
C ILE A 21 -40.42 -11.63 19.19
N THR A 22 -40.02 -10.51 18.59
CA THR A 22 -38.59 -10.24 18.33
C THR A 22 -37.80 -10.06 19.62
N PHE A 23 -38.37 -9.39 20.64
CA PHE A 23 -37.72 -9.25 21.94
C PHE A 23 -37.60 -10.59 22.68
N ALA A 24 -38.63 -11.44 22.60
CA ALA A 24 -38.59 -12.78 23.19
C ALA A 24 -37.55 -13.70 22.52
N LEU A 25 -37.40 -13.62 21.19
CA LEU A 25 -36.34 -14.35 20.48
C LEU A 25 -34.94 -13.86 20.86
N ALA A 26 -34.73 -12.54 20.97
CA ALA A 26 -33.45 -11.96 21.38
C ALA A 26 -33.07 -12.33 22.83
N ALA A 27 -34.05 -12.38 23.74
CA ALA A 27 -33.82 -12.82 25.12
C ALA A 27 -33.48 -14.32 25.19
N ALA A 28 -34.09 -15.15 24.34
CA ALA A 28 -33.81 -16.59 24.28
C ALA A 28 -32.42 -16.91 23.72
N THR A 29 -31.94 -16.13 22.74
CA THR A 29 -30.56 -16.26 22.20
C THR A 29 -29.51 -15.75 23.19
N LEU A 30 -29.80 -14.69 23.95
CA LEU A 30 -28.90 -14.22 25.01
C LEU A 30 -28.80 -15.23 26.17
N GLY A 31 -29.91 -15.88 26.54
CA GLY A 31 -29.94 -16.94 27.54
C GLY A 31 -29.13 -18.19 27.15
N THR A 32 -29.14 -18.57 25.87
CA THR A 32 -28.31 -19.68 25.37
C THR A 32 -26.83 -19.32 25.27
N LEU A 33 -26.50 -18.05 25.00
CA LEU A 33 -25.12 -17.56 24.97
C LEU A 33 -24.48 -17.52 26.37
N ILE A 34 -25.22 -17.03 27.37
CA ILE A 34 -24.77 -17.01 28.77
C ILE A 34 -24.57 -18.44 29.32
N LYS A 35 -25.43 -19.38 28.93
CA LYS A 35 -25.30 -20.78 29.34
C LYS A 35 -24.08 -21.47 28.71
N ARG A 36 -23.70 -21.11 27.47
CA ARG A 36 -22.47 -21.59 26.83
C ARG A 36 -21.20 -21.00 27.44
N PHE A 37 -21.21 -19.75 27.88
CA PHE A 37 -20.05 -19.15 28.56
C PHE A 37 -19.76 -19.82 29.91
N ASN A 38 -20.80 -20.07 30.72
CA ASN A 38 -20.64 -20.74 32.02
C ASN A 38 -20.18 -22.21 31.92
N ASP A 39 -20.48 -22.91 30.80
CA ASP A 39 -20.03 -24.28 30.56
C ASP A 39 -18.55 -24.36 30.11
N VAL A 40 -17.99 -23.27 29.58
CA VAL A 40 -16.57 -23.18 29.19
C VAL A 40 -15.69 -22.91 30.41
N ASP A 41 -16.12 -22.02 31.32
CA ASP A 41 -15.37 -21.72 32.55
C ASP A 41 -15.29 -22.91 33.52
N ASN A 42 -16.35 -23.74 33.59
CA ASN A 42 -16.34 -24.95 34.43
C ASN A 42 -15.49 -26.10 33.86
N LYS A 43 -15.10 -26.06 32.59
CA LYS A 43 -14.21 -27.08 31.98
C LYS A 43 -12.72 -26.74 32.09
N LEU A 44 -12.36 -25.49 32.38
CA LEU A 44 -10.97 -25.06 32.54
C LEU A 44 -10.41 -25.22 33.97
N ILE A 45 -11.24 -25.53 34.97
CA ILE A 45 -10.82 -25.62 36.38
C ILE A 45 -10.40 -27.06 36.80
N MET A 46 -10.53 -28.06 35.94
CA MET A 46 -10.31 -29.48 36.29
C MET A 46 -9.10 -30.14 35.62
N ILE A 47 -7.97 -29.44 35.44
CA ILE A 47 -6.70 -30.12 35.10
C ILE A 47 -5.50 -29.37 35.71
N ALA A 48 -5.14 -29.63 36.97
CA ALA A 48 -3.75 -29.66 37.45
C ALA A 48 -3.64 -29.98 38.95
N SER A 49 -2.69 -30.87 39.28
CA SER A 49 -2.18 -31.30 40.61
C SER A 49 -2.79 -32.60 41.15
N PRO A 50 -2.00 -33.53 41.75
CA PRO A 50 -0.95 -33.26 42.78
C PRO A 50 0.38 -34.04 42.50
N THR A 51 1.52 -33.91 43.20
CA THR A 51 1.84 -33.98 44.65
C THR A 51 3.33 -33.66 44.94
N THR A 52 3.59 -32.93 46.05
CA THR A 52 4.65 -33.07 47.12
C THR A 52 6.16 -33.10 46.75
N ASN A 53 7.14 -32.47 47.45
CA ASN A 53 7.38 -32.37 48.91
C ASN A 53 8.52 -31.36 49.30
N ASN A 54 8.39 -30.71 50.47
CA ASN A 54 9.37 -30.26 51.50
C ASN A 54 10.64 -29.43 51.16
N SER A 55 10.75 -28.18 51.67
CA SER A 55 11.40 -27.75 52.97
C SER A 55 12.89 -27.39 52.76
N THR A 56 13.52 -26.28 53.18
CA THR A 56 13.40 -25.46 54.40
C THR A 56 14.28 -24.18 54.24
N THR A 57 13.76 -23.03 54.68
CA THR A 57 14.37 -21.89 55.41
C THR A 57 15.82 -21.37 55.23
N THR A 58 15.90 -20.03 55.18
CA THR A 58 16.81 -19.06 55.86
C THR A 58 17.69 -18.15 54.96
N ASN A 59 17.41 -16.84 55.06
CA ASN A 59 18.31 -15.68 54.90
C ASN A 59 18.74 -15.24 56.33
N PRO A 60 19.69 -14.29 56.61
CA PRO A 60 20.28 -13.25 55.74
C PRO A 60 21.79 -12.90 56.00
N THR A 61 22.23 -11.75 55.45
CA THR A 61 23.21 -10.74 55.96
C THR A 61 24.70 -10.75 55.53
N THR A 62 25.04 -9.75 54.69
CA THR A 62 26.14 -8.74 54.77
C THR A 62 27.58 -9.16 55.10
N THR A 63 28.56 -8.81 54.24
CA THR A 63 29.50 -7.65 54.37
C THR A 63 30.72 -7.72 53.41
N SER A 64 30.98 -6.57 52.77
CA SER A 64 32.26 -5.93 52.40
C SER A 64 33.52 -6.71 51.97
N SER A 65 33.91 -6.43 50.71
CA SER A 65 35.22 -5.97 50.22
C SER A 65 36.51 -6.74 50.55
N THR A 66 37.12 -7.32 49.52
CA THR A 66 38.56 -7.09 49.23
C THR A 66 38.88 -7.36 47.75
N THR A 67 39.68 -6.46 47.20
CA THR A 67 40.18 -6.32 45.82
C THR A 67 41.15 -7.41 45.37
N THR A 68 40.95 -7.96 44.18
CA THR A 68 42.01 -8.39 43.23
C THR A 68 41.42 -8.55 41.80
N SER A 69 41.91 -7.78 40.83
CA SER A 69 41.65 -7.94 39.39
C SER A 69 42.57 -9.02 38.77
N PRO A 70 42.44 -9.33 37.46
CA PRO A 70 41.35 -10.05 36.81
C PRO A 70 41.85 -11.42 36.32
N THR A 71 40.98 -12.44 36.28
CA THR A 71 41.30 -13.70 35.60
C THR A 71 40.30 -13.91 34.47
N THR A 72 40.84 -13.85 33.26
CA THR A 72 40.21 -14.23 32.00
C THR A 72 39.66 -15.65 32.09
N THR A 73 38.34 -15.79 31.97
CA THR A 73 37.69 -17.06 31.62
C THR A 73 36.75 -16.83 30.45
N SER A 74 37.09 -17.45 29.32
CA SER A 74 36.32 -17.49 28.08
C SER A 74 34.84 -17.83 28.32
N PRO A 75 33.90 -17.13 27.67
CA PRO A 75 32.56 -17.67 27.47
C PRO A 75 32.64 -18.76 26.40
N MET A 76 31.95 -19.87 26.67
CA MET A 76 31.68 -20.94 25.71
C MET A 76 31.23 -20.37 24.37
N THR A 77 32.03 -20.63 23.34
CA THR A 77 31.66 -20.53 21.94
C THR A 77 30.46 -21.45 21.67
N THR A 78 29.27 -20.88 21.60
CA THR A 78 28.20 -21.46 20.77
C THR A 78 28.62 -21.25 19.32
N SER A 79 29.11 -22.31 18.69
CA SER A 79 29.40 -22.31 17.26
C SER A 79 28.18 -21.81 16.48
N PRO A 80 28.34 -20.88 15.53
CA PRO A 80 27.26 -20.55 14.62
C PRO A 80 26.99 -21.78 13.75
N MET A 81 25.74 -22.22 13.67
CA MET A 81 25.29 -23.07 12.58
C MET A 81 25.45 -22.25 11.29
N THR A 82 26.57 -22.43 10.61
CA THR A 82 26.73 -22.10 9.20
C THR A 82 25.89 -23.09 8.39
N ALA A 83 24.59 -22.82 8.28
CA ALA A 83 23.80 -23.36 7.19
C ALA A 83 23.88 -22.35 6.04
N ASN A 84 24.50 -22.74 4.92
CA ASN A 84 24.40 -22.00 3.66
C ASN A 84 22.92 -21.93 3.24
N PRO A 85 22.26 -20.76 3.18
CA PRO A 85 20.87 -20.64 2.74
C PRO A 85 20.87 -19.99 1.35
N THR A 86 21.36 -20.71 0.34
CA THR A 86 21.52 -20.15 -1.02
C THR A 86 20.66 -20.79 -2.09
N THR A 87 19.78 -21.73 -1.76
CA THR A 87 19.05 -22.49 -2.79
C THR A 87 17.56 -22.57 -2.49
N ILE A 88 16.74 -22.07 -3.42
CA ILE A 88 15.42 -22.67 -3.74
C ILE A 88 15.61 -24.19 -3.77
N SER A 89 14.59 -24.98 -3.44
CA SER A 89 14.62 -26.43 -3.64
C SER A 89 14.69 -26.78 -5.14
N THR A 90 15.79 -26.44 -5.81
CA THR A 90 16.14 -26.77 -7.20
C THR A 90 16.31 -28.27 -7.39
N SER A 91 16.37 -29.04 -6.30
CA SER A 91 16.39 -30.50 -6.27
C SER A 91 15.05 -31.15 -6.64
N GLN A 92 13.93 -30.41 -6.58
CA GLN A 92 12.63 -30.95 -6.96
C GLN A 92 12.48 -30.90 -8.49
N PRO A 93 12.22 -32.03 -9.17
CA PRO A 93 12.03 -32.06 -10.61
C PRO A 93 10.80 -31.25 -11.02
N LEU A 94 10.91 -30.51 -12.13
CA LEU A 94 9.76 -29.86 -12.77
C LEU A 94 8.83 -30.93 -13.37
N PRO A 95 7.50 -30.75 -13.33
CA PRO A 95 6.59 -31.62 -14.05
C PRO A 95 6.92 -31.67 -15.55
N LEU A 96 6.66 -32.81 -16.20
CA LEU A 96 6.79 -32.92 -17.65
C LEU A 96 5.78 -31.95 -18.31
N ASN A 97 6.27 -31.08 -19.20
CA ASN A 97 5.49 -30.02 -19.85
C ASN A 97 4.93 -28.94 -18.90
N ALA A 98 5.57 -28.71 -17.75
CA ALA A 98 5.20 -27.63 -16.84
C ALA A 98 5.17 -26.26 -17.54
N ASN A 99 4.08 -25.52 -17.37
CA ASN A 99 4.03 -24.08 -17.65
C ASN A 99 4.50 -23.28 -16.41
N LEU A 100 4.63 -21.96 -16.53
CA LEU A 100 5.11 -21.14 -15.42
C LEU A 100 4.23 -21.25 -14.16
N ALA A 101 2.91 -21.37 -14.29
CA ALA A 101 2.01 -21.48 -13.14
C ALA A 101 2.18 -22.80 -12.37
N ASP A 102 2.56 -23.89 -13.06
CA ASP A 102 2.86 -25.19 -12.43
C ASP A 102 4.14 -25.18 -11.58
N THR A 103 4.99 -24.16 -11.75
CA THR A 103 6.25 -24.04 -11.03
C THR A 103 6.13 -23.32 -9.68
N ILE A 104 5.02 -22.64 -9.43
CA ILE A 104 4.83 -21.85 -8.21
C ILE A 104 4.68 -22.78 -7.01
N ARG A 105 5.42 -22.49 -5.93
CA ARG A 105 5.36 -23.23 -4.67
C ARG A 105 5.24 -22.24 -3.53
N ILE A 106 4.33 -22.51 -2.60
CA ILE A 106 4.16 -21.67 -1.42
C ILE A 106 5.41 -21.63 -0.55
N ASP A 107 6.18 -22.72 -0.48
CA ASP A 107 7.42 -22.76 0.33
C ASP A 107 8.49 -21.81 -0.21
N ASP A 108 8.63 -21.69 -1.54
CA ASP A 108 9.58 -20.74 -2.16
C ASP A 108 9.16 -19.30 -1.89
N LEU A 109 7.85 -19.00 -1.98
CA LEU A 109 7.30 -17.69 -1.66
C LEU A 109 7.54 -17.34 -0.18
N MET A 110 7.18 -18.23 0.74
CA MET A 110 7.37 -18.02 2.19
C MET A 110 8.85 -17.95 2.58
N TYR A 111 9.74 -18.64 1.87
CA TYR A 111 11.19 -18.54 2.07
C TYR A 111 11.66 -17.11 1.83
N HIS A 112 11.27 -16.49 0.71
CA HIS A 112 11.65 -15.12 0.39
C HIS A 112 11.07 -14.12 1.39
N LEU A 113 9.81 -14.31 1.83
CA LEU A 113 9.23 -13.49 2.91
C LEU A 113 10.04 -13.57 4.21
N ALA A 114 10.49 -14.77 4.60
CA ALA A 114 11.31 -14.94 5.79
C ALA A 114 12.68 -14.24 5.67
N GLN A 115 13.27 -14.19 4.47
CA GLN A 115 14.51 -13.43 4.24
C GLN A 115 14.27 -11.93 4.36
N LEU A 116 13.18 -11.41 3.78
CA LEU A 116 12.83 -9.99 3.90
C LEU A 116 12.52 -9.59 5.35
N GLU A 117 11.80 -10.42 6.10
CA GLU A 117 11.54 -10.18 7.52
C GLU A 117 12.83 -10.21 8.35
N GLU A 118 13.74 -11.14 8.08
CA GLU A 118 15.02 -11.19 8.78
C GLU A 118 15.86 -9.93 8.48
N ILE A 119 15.85 -9.44 7.23
CA ILE A 119 16.48 -8.16 6.89
C ILE A 119 15.82 -7.04 7.69
N ALA A 120 14.49 -6.94 7.71
CA ALA A 120 13.81 -5.91 8.49
C ALA A 120 14.19 -5.99 9.99
N ARG A 121 14.09 -7.18 10.60
CA ARG A 121 14.40 -7.43 12.01
C ARG A 121 15.82 -7.03 12.41
N GLN A 122 16.79 -7.27 11.53
CA GLN A 122 18.19 -6.88 11.75
C GLN A 122 18.45 -5.38 11.59
N ASN A 123 17.50 -4.60 11.06
CA ASN A 123 17.65 -3.19 10.77
C ASN A 123 16.45 -2.38 11.29
N ASN A 124 16.21 -2.43 12.61
CA ASN A 124 15.15 -1.69 13.31
C ASN A 124 13.71 -2.07 12.89
N ASN A 125 13.50 -3.32 12.48
CA ASN A 125 12.20 -3.86 12.09
C ASN A 125 11.56 -3.14 10.89
N THR A 126 12.36 -2.66 9.93
CA THR A 126 11.86 -1.98 8.72
C THR A 126 12.81 -2.18 7.53
N ARG A 127 12.27 -2.04 6.31
CA ARG A 127 13.07 -1.89 5.07
C ARG A 127 12.70 -0.58 4.36
N ALA A 128 12.30 0.44 5.12
CA ALA A 128 11.98 1.74 4.57
C ALA A 128 13.18 2.38 3.87
N VAL A 129 12.92 3.10 2.79
CA VAL A 129 13.94 3.85 2.07
C VAL A 129 14.72 4.79 2.99
N GLY A 130 16.02 4.90 2.75
CA GLY A 130 16.95 5.65 3.61
C GLY A 130 17.41 4.88 4.85
N THR A 131 17.03 3.61 4.99
CA THR A 131 17.53 2.72 6.06
C THR A 131 18.47 1.64 5.50
N THR A 132 19.36 1.11 6.33
CA THR A 132 20.18 -0.07 5.99
C THR A 132 19.33 -1.31 5.68
N GLY A 133 18.10 -1.39 6.17
CA GLY A 133 17.17 -2.47 5.83
C GLY A 133 16.77 -2.45 4.35
N PHE A 134 16.57 -1.27 3.78
CA PHE A 134 16.30 -1.12 2.35
C PHE A 134 17.50 -1.52 1.50
N ASP A 135 18.70 -1.00 1.81
CA ASP A 135 19.92 -1.32 1.06
C ASP A 135 20.19 -2.84 1.02
N LYS A 136 20.04 -3.51 2.18
CA LYS A 136 20.17 -4.96 2.28
C LYS A 136 19.08 -5.73 1.52
N THR A 137 17.89 -5.15 1.37
CA THR A 137 16.80 -5.73 0.57
C THR A 137 17.15 -5.73 -0.91
N VAL A 138 17.64 -4.60 -1.41
CA VAL A 138 18.13 -4.48 -2.79
C VAL A 138 19.31 -5.44 -3.03
N ASP A 139 20.28 -5.47 -2.12
CA ASP A 139 21.43 -6.39 -2.19
C ASP A 139 21.00 -7.85 -2.22
N TYR A 140 20.00 -8.21 -1.39
CA TYR A 140 19.45 -9.56 -1.34
C TYR A 140 18.82 -9.96 -2.67
N ILE A 141 17.93 -9.14 -3.22
CA ILE A 141 17.26 -9.40 -4.50
C ILE A 141 18.30 -9.53 -5.61
N GLU A 142 19.24 -8.59 -5.72
CA GLU A 142 20.28 -8.60 -6.75
C GLU A 142 21.16 -9.85 -6.65
N THR A 143 21.64 -10.16 -5.45
CA THR A 143 22.51 -11.33 -5.20
C THR A 143 21.77 -12.63 -5.49
N PHE A 144 20.51 -12.72 -5.08
CA PHE A 144 19.69 -13.91 -5.31
C PHE A 144 19.47 -14.14 -6.82
N LEU A 145 19.13 -13.10 -7.57
CA LEU A 145 18.95 -13.15 -9.02
C LEU A 145 20.24 -13.60 -9.71
N LYS A 146 21.38 -12.97 -9.41
CA LYS A 146 22.67 -13.33 -10.03
C LYS A 146 23.03 -14.79 -9.80
N ASN A 147 22.85 -15.28 -8.57
CA ASN A 147 23.24 -16.64 -8.18
C ASN A 147 22.27 -17.72 -8.68
N ASN A 148 21.00 -17.38 -8.92
CA ASN A 148 19.95 -18.35 -9.29
C ASN A 148 19.37 -18.09 -10.70
N SER A 149 20.06 -17.30 -11.53
CA SER A 149 19.59 -16.90 -12.86
C SER A 149 19.59 -18.00 -13.91
N PHE A 150 20.27 -19.12 -13.67
CA PHE A 150 20.54 -20.15 -14.70
C PHE A 150 21.16 -19.55 -15.99
N GLY A 151 21.90 -18.44 -15.86
CA GLY A 151 22.48 -17.69 -16.98
C GLY A 151 21.46 -16.99 -17.88
N GLN A 152 20.18 -16.92 -17.47
CA GLN A 152 19.09 -16.35 -18.27
C GLN A 152 18.69 -14.94 -17.85
N LEU A 153 19.21 -14.39 -16.75
CA LEU A 153 18.85 -13.05 -16.26
C LEU A 153 20.05 -12.11 -16.26
N THR A 154 19.83 -10.89 -16.75
CA THR A 154 20.77 -9.76 -16.61
C THR A 154 20.19 -8.74 -15.65
N THR A 155 20.83 -8.57 -14.50
CA THR A 155 20.38 -7.69 -13.43
C THR A 155 21.11 -6.35 -13.47
N PHE A 156 20.40 -5.25 -13.21
CA PHE A 156 20.94 -3.90 -13.14
C PHE A 156 20.16 -3.04 -12.14
N ARG A 157 20.82 -2.00 -11.61
CA ARG A 157 20.20 -1.00 -10.73
C ARG A 157 19.91 0.29 -11.49
N GLU A 158 18.85 0.98 -11.11
CA GLU A 158 18.58 2.36 -11.51
C GLU A 158 18.59 3.24 -10.26
N THR A 159 19.63 4.04 -10.11
CA THR A 159 19.80 4.92 -8.95
C THR A 159 19.02 6.22 -9.13
N LEU A 160 18.22 6.56 -8.11
CA LEU A 160 17.41 7.76 -8.04
C LEU A 160 17.68 8.53 -6.73
N GLN A 161 17.26 9.80 -6.69
CA GLN A 161 17.48 10.68 -5.55
C GLN A 161 16.15 10.95 -4.82
N VAL A 162 16.13 10.66 -3.52
CA VAL A 162 15.03 10.98 -2.61
C VAL A 162 15.43 12.17 -1.75
N GLN A 163 14.53 13.13 -1.57
CA GLN A 163 14.76 14.28 -0.70
C GLN A 163 14.64 13.88 0.77
N ASN A 164 15.62 14.30 1.56
CA ASN A 164 15.47 14.32 3.00
C ASN A 164 14.45 15.40 3.39
N PHE A 165 13.59 15.07 4.34
CA PHE A 165 12.58 15.99 4.84
C PHE A 165 12.54 15.97 6.37
N THR A 166 12.78 17.15 6.96
CA THR A 166 12.70 17.39 8.39
C THR A 166 12.30 18.84 8.61
N ILE A 167 11.34 19.05 9.51
CA ILE A 167 10.98 20.40 9.99
C ILE A 167 11.93 20.82 11.10
N GLN A 168 12.36 22.09 11.04
CA GLN A 168 13.15 22.72 12.08
C GLN A 168 12.22 23.50 13.00
N GLY A 169 12.37 23.33 14.32
CA GLY A 169 11.51 24.02 15.28
C GLY A 169 10.04 23.60 15.20
N SER A 170 9.18 24.37 15.88
CA SER A 170 7.73 24.19 15.82
C SER A 170 7.14 25.18 14.83
N PRO A 171 6.37 24.73 13.83
CA PRO A 171 5.62 25.63 12.96
C PRO A 171 4.68 26.55 13.74
N ILE A 172 4.43 27.75 13.20
CA ILE A 172 3.46 28.71 13.73
C ILE A 172 2.24 28.73 12.81
N LEU A 173 1.05 28.70 13.40
CA LEU A 173 -0.21 28.94 12.70
C LEU A 173 -1.11 29.79 13.60
N GLU A 174 -1.29 31.04 13.21
CA GLU A 174 -2.20 32.00 13.83
C GLU A 174 -3.32 32.35 12.87
N TRP A 175 -4.47 32.75 13.40
CA TRP A 175 -5.58 33.24 12.61
C TRP A 175 -6.12 34.54 13.18
N SER A 176 -6.69 35.38 12.31
CA SER A 176 -7.31 36.63 12.70
C SER A 176 -8.46 37.01 11.78
N THR A 177 -9.36 37.80 12.35
CA THR A 177 -10.35 38.64 11.67
C THR A 177 -10.14 40.08 12.13
N ASP A 178 -10.99 41.00 11.68
CA ASP A 178 -10.96 42.38 12.15
C ASP A 178 -11.21 42.51 13.68
N ASP A 179 -11.96 41.58 14.27
CA ASP A 179 -12.43 41.66 15.67
C ASP A 179 -11.80 40.63 16.62
N THR A 180 -11.26 39.53 16.08
CA THR A 180 -10.81 38.39 16.87
C THR A 180 -9.53 37.79 16.31
N ASN A 181 -8.69 37.25 17.18
CA ASN A 181 -7.51 36.48 16.78
C ASN A 181 -7.36 35.25 17.66
N GLY A 182 -6.52 34.33 17.21
CA GLY A 182 -6.16 33.14 17.97
C GLY A 182 -4.94 32.45 17.39
N THR A 183 -4.40 31.53 18.19
CA THR A 183 -3.26 30.71 17.81
C THR A 183 -3.69 29.25 17.89
N PHE A 184 -3.27 28.44 16.93
CA PHE A 184 -3.45 27.00 16.98
C PHE A 184 -2.23 26.33 17.62
N THR A 185 -2.45 25.22 18.33
CA THR A 185 -1.40 24.46 19.01
C THR A 185 -0.75 23.45 18.06
N TYR A 186 0.54 23.62 17.80
CA TYR A 186 1.35 22.59 17.15
C TYR A 186 1.70 21.46 18.13
N SER A 187 1.60 20.21 17.67
CA SER A 187 2.21 19.06 18.37
C SER A 187 2.48 17.90 17.42
N SER A 188 3.61 17.21 17.60
CA SER A 188 3.87 15.91 16.97
C SER A 188 3.02 14.78 17.56
N THR A 189 2.39 15.00 18.72
CA THR A 189 1.40 14.08 19.30
C THR A 189 0.00 14.49 18.85
N LEU A 190 -0.48 13.86 17.78
CA LEU A 190 -1.71 14.27 17.07
C LEU A 190 -2.95 14.40 17.97
N SER A 191 -3.07 13.59 19.04
CA SER A 191 -4.21 13.63 19.96
C SER A 191 -4.32 14.92 20.78
N ARG A 192 -3.29 15.77 20.77
CA ARG A 192 -3.24 17.07 21.47
C ARG A 192 -2.98 18.24 20.54
N ALA A 193 -2.87 17.98 19.23
CA ALA A 193 -2.52 18.97 18.22
C ALA A 193 -3.78 19.61 17.64
N ASP A 194 -3.78 20.93 17.49
CA ASP A 194 -4.71 21.59 16.57
C ASP A 194 -4.23 21.45 15.14
N PHE A 195 -2.91 21.35 14.93
CA PHE A 195 -2.31 21.12 13.62
C PHE A 195 -0.93 20.47 13.70
N THR A 196 -0.51 19.87 12.58
CA THR A 196 0.85 19.35 12.33
C THR A 196 1.31 19.73 10.92
N TYR A 197 2.60 19.57 10.64
CA TYR A 197 3.14 19.73 9.29
C TYR A 197 2.73 18.57 8.37
N VAL A 198 2.68 18.85 7.07
CA VAL A 198 2.56 17.82 6.02
C VAL A 198 3.96 17.48 5.50
N ASN A 199 4.28 16.20 5.33
CA ASN A 199 5.57 15.81 4.76
C ASN A 199 5.75 16.38 3.35
N TYR A 200 6.95 16.86 3.05
CA TYR A 200 7.27 17.63 1.84
C TYR A 200 6.56 18.99 1.73
N THR A 201 6.09 19.58 2.84
CA THR A 201 5.75 21.01 2.88
C THR A 201 6.96 21.88 2.55
N ALA A 202 6.75 22.97 1.80
CA ALA A 202 7.78 23.98 1.62
C ALA A 202 7.98 24.81 2.89
N ALA A 203 9.17 25.42 3.01
CA ALA A 203 9.46 26.40 4.04
C ALA A 203 8.71 27.71 3.76
N LEU A 204 8.36 28.41 4.83
CA LEU A 204 7.65 29.68 4.77
C LEU A 204 8.11 30.55 5.93
N ASN A 205 8.66 31.72 5.62
CA ASN A 205 8.88 32.75 6.63
C ASN A 205 7.53 33.26 7.14
N LEU A 206 7.48 33.77 8.37
CA LEU A 206 6.27 34.33 8.97
C LEU A 206 5.54 35.30 8.02
N THR A 207 4.45 34.83 7.40
CA THR A 207 3.73 35.53 6.33
C THR A 207 2.22 35.35 6.52
N SER A 208 1.43 36.38 6.17
CA SER A 208 -0.03 36.39 6.33
C SER A 208 -0.76 36.31 4.98
N PHE A 209 -1.82 35.50 4.91
CA PHE A 209 -2.62 35.23 3.70
C PHE A 209 -4.11 35.32 4.02
N ASN A 210 -4.97 35.69 3.06
CA ASN A 210 -6.40 35.47 3.24
C ASN A 210 -6.70 33.97 3.05
N VAL A 211 -7.77 33.51 3.69
CA VAL A 211 -8.20 32.12 3.61
C VAL A 211 -9.39 31.97 2.67
N VAL A 212 -9.29 31.07 1.70
CA VAL A 212 -10.36 30.69 0.76
C VAL A 212 -10.73 29.22 0.95
N VAL A 213 -12.01 28.92 1.08
CA VAL A 213 -12.48 27.53 1.20
C VAL A 213 -12.59 26.88 -0.18
N VAL A 214 -11.93 25.73 -0.35
CA VAL A 214 -12.12 24.87 -1.52
C VAL A 214 -13.18 23.82 -1.20
N ASN A 215 -14.25 23.81 -1.99
CA ASN A 215 -15.40 22.92 -1.81
C ASN A 215 -15.25 21.62 -2.64
N ASN A 216 -16.25 20.73 -2.55
CA ASN A 216 -16.35 19.49 -3.34
C ASN A 216 -15.14 18.52 -3.25
N ASN A 217 -14.39 18.56 -2.14
CA ASN A 217 -13.15 17.83 -1.91
C ASN A 217 -11.93 18.37 -2.67
N GLY A 218 -12.07 19.30 -3.61
CA GLY A 218 -10.95 19.89 -4.35
C GLY A 218 -10.20 18.91 -5.24
N CYS A 219 -10.95 17.97 -5.82
CA CYS A 219 -10.41 16.96 -6.73
C CYS A 219 -10.49 17.39 -8.20
N ASP A 220 -11.23 18.46 -8.50
CA ASP A 220 -11.31 19.03 -9.83
C ASP A 220 -10.68 20.42 -9.82
N GLU A 221 -10.00 20.79 -10.89
CA GLU A 221 -9.45 22.13 -11.07
C GLU A 221 -10.50 23.25 -10.94
N SER A 222 -11.75 22.96 -11.30
CA SER A 222 -12.88 23.89 -11.19
C SER A 222 -13.33 24.15 -9.75
N ASP A 223 -12.86 23.38 -8.76
CA ASP A 223 -13.13 23.63 -7.34
C ASP A 223 -12.33 24.84 -6.81
N TYR A 224 -11.25 25.23 -7.48
CA TYR A 224 -10.26 26.21 -7.04
C TYR A 224 -10.54 27.60 -7.61
N ASN A 225 -11.63 28.21 -7.18
CA ASN A 225 -12.06 29.53 -7.64
C ASN A 225 -11.52 30.65 -6.72
N ASN A 226 -10.91 31.69 -7.29
CA ASN A 226 -10.38 32.85 -6.57
C ASN A 226 -9.33 32.49 -5.50
N VAL A 227 -8.44 31.55 -5.80
CA VAL A 227 -7.44 31.03 -4.84
C VAL A 227 -6.00 31.51 -5.11
N GLU A 228 -5.76 32.21 -6.22
CA GLU A 228 -4.43 32.67 -6.63
C GLU A 228 -3.85 33.64 -5.58
N GLY A 229 -2.65 33.33 -5.08
CA GLY A 229 -1.99 34.13 -4.04
C GLY A 229 -2.51 33.92 -2.62
N GLU A 230 -3.53 33.07 -2.42
CA GLU A 230 -4.21 32.90 -1.13
C GLU A 230 -3.81 31.61 -0.40
N ALA A 231 -4.18 31.52 0.87
CA ALA A 231 -4.20 30.25 1.60
C ALA A 231 -5.53 29.54 1.34
N ILE A 232 -5.50 28.27 0.95
CA ILE A 232 -6.72 27.48 0.81
C ILE A 232 -6.99 26.66 2.08
N LEU A 233 -8.27 26.52 2.42
CA LEU A 233 -8.76 25.58 3.42
C LEU A 233 -9.54 24.46 2.71
N ILE A 234 -9.04 23.23 2.79
CA ILE A 234 -9.53 22.10 2.00
C ILE A 234 -9.65 20.84 2.84
N LEU A 235 -10.63 19.99 2.54
CA LEU A 235 -10.81 18.71 3.25
C LEU A 235 -9.62 17.77 2.98
N ALA A 236 -9.10 17.10 4.01
CA ALA A 236 -8.13 16.02 3.85
C ALA A 236 -8.83 14.72 3.40
N GLY A 237 -8.20 13.98 2.48
CA GLY A 237 -8.74 12.73 1.94
C GLY A 237 -9.96 12.95 1.03
N GLY A 238 -10.75 11.90 0.82
CA GLY A 238 -11.89 11.91 -0.11
C GLY A 238 -11.67 11.01 -1.32
N ILE A 239 -12.21 11.42 -2.47
CA ILE A 239 -12.18 10.64 -3.72
C ILE A 239 -10.85 10.73 -4.48
N CYS A 240 -10.04 11.73 -4.16
CA CYS A 240 -8.69 11.97 -4.64
C CYS A 240 -7.76 12.19 -3.44
N THR A 241 -6.46 12.29 -3.66
CA THR A 241 -5.48 12.44 -2.58
C THR A 241 -5.03 13.83 -2.29
N ASN A 242 -4.42 13.97 -1.12
CA ASN A 242 -3.81 15.21 -0.69
C ASN A 242 -2.65 15.61 -1.62
N ALA A 243 -1.90 14.63 -2.17
CA ALA A 243 -0.88 14.89 -3.19
C ALA A 243 -1.49 15.46 -4.47
N GLU A 244 -2.56 14.85 -5.01
CA GLU A 244 -3.30 15.35 -6.18
C GLU A 244 -3.85 16.77 -5.94
N LYS A 245 -4.43 17.02 -4.76
CA LYS A 245 -4.88 18.35 -4.34
C LYS A 245 -3.73 19.37 -4.31
N GLY A 246 -2.56 18.96 -3.82
CA GLY A 246 -1.36 19.80 -3.81
C GLY A 246 -0.88 20.20 -5.20
N GLU A 247 -1.01 19.31 -6.17
CA GLU A 247 -0.67 19.59 -7.57
C GLU A 247 -1.67 20.55 -8.23
N ILE A 248 -2.97 20.33 -8.01
CA ILE A 248 -4.00 21.26 -8.48
C ILE A 248 -3.78 22.64 -7.86
N ALA A 249 -3.55 22.72 -6.54
CA ALA A 249 -3.26 23.96 -5.85
C ALA A 249 -2.02 24.67 -6.45
N THR A 250 -0.97 23.92 -6.77
CA THR A 250 0.23 24.46 -7.43
C THR A 250 -0.11 25.09 -8.79
N LYS A 251 -0.89 24.42 -9.63
CA LYS A 251 -1.33 24.98 -10.93
C LYS A 251 -2.20 26.21 -10.80
N LYS A 252 -2.97 26.30 -9.72
CA LYS A 252 -3.88 27.40 -9.43
C LYS A 252 -3.19 28.57 -8.71
N ASN A 253 -1.85 28.56 -8.63
CA ASN A 253 -1.04 29.58 -7.99
C ASN A 253 -1.44 29.85 -6.53
N VAL A 254 -1.89 28.81 -5.82
CA VAL A 254 -2.16 28.88 -4.38
C VAL A 254 -0.85 29.16 -3.63
N SER A 255 -0.90 29.94 -2.55
CA SER A 255 0.28 30.24 -1.74
C SER A 255 0.48 29.30 -0.55
N VAL A 256 -0.60 28.80 0.07
CA VAL A 256 -0.53 27.87 1.21
C VAL A 256 -1.71 26.90 1.19
N ILE A 257 -1.50 25.65 1.61
CA ILE A 257 -2.56 24.65 1.75
C ILE A 257 -2.81 24.31 3.22
N LEU A 258 -4.04 24.48 3.69
CA LEU A 258 -4.52 24.03 5.00
C LEU A 258 -5.49 22.87 4.79
N PHE A 259 -5.02 21.65 5.03
CA PHE A 259 -5.88 20.48 5.04
C PHE A 259 -6.59 20.35 6.38
N TYR A 260 -7.90 20.09 6.42
CA TYR A 260 -8.60 19.77 7.67
C TYR A 260 -9.40 18.48 7.55
N ASN A 261 -9.47 17.72 8.63
CA ASN A 261 -10.18 16.43 8.64
C ASN A 261 -11.72 16.59 8.69
N HIS A 262 -12.45 15.51 8.38
CA HIS A 262 -13.92 15.51 8.29
C HIS A 262 -14.67 15.32 9.61
N GLY A 263 -14.01 14.89 10.69
CA GLY A 263 -14.62 14.69 12.01
C GLY A 263 -15.66 13.56 12.14
N LEU A 264 -15.90 12.76 11.10
CA LEU A 264 -16.88 11.66 11.09
C LEU A 264 -16.49 10.45 11.97
N THR A 265 -15.20 10.26 12.23
CA THR A 265 -14.65 9.20 13.07
C THR A 265 -13.78 9.78 14.18
N THR A 266 -13.59 9.04 15.28
CA THR A 266 -12.70 9.44 16.38
C THR A 266 -11.27 9.72 15.91
N THR A 267 -10.78 8.97 14.92
CA THR A 267 -9.46 9.16 14.31
C THR A 267 -9.38 10.41 13.43
N SER A 268 -10.50 10.87 12.87
CA SER A 268 -10.58 12.08 12.04
C SER A 268 -10.86 13.38 12.83
N LEU A 269 -10.82 13.33 14.16
CA LEU A 269 -10.92 14.53 14.99
C LEU A 269 -9.58 15.25 15.12
N ALA A 270 -8.49 14.48 15.28
CA ALA A 270 -7.11 14.97 15.30
C ALA A 270 -6.62 15.30 13.87
N PRO A 271 -5.51 16.05 13.70
CA PRO A 271 -4.82 16.17 12.42
C PRO A 271 -4.31 14.80 11.91
N SER A 272 -4.04 14.70 10.62
CA SER A 272 -3.51 13.49 9.99
C SER A 272 -2.09 13.69 9.48
N THR A 273 -1.27 12.64 9.57
CA THR A 273 0.05 12.58 8.92
C THR A 273 -0.10 11.98 7.54
N PHE A 274 0.33 12.72 6.52
CA PHE A 274 0.43 12.26 5.13
C PHE A 274 1.52 13.07 4.43
N ARG A 275 1.80 12.75 3.17
CA ARG A 275 2.80 13.47 2.37
C ARG A 275 2.15 14.13 1.15
N LEU A 276 2.82 15.15 0.65
CA LEU A 276 2.66 15.62 -0.72
C LEU A 276 3.79 15.04 -1.56
N ARG A 277 3.75 15.24 -2.87
CA ARG A 277 4.85 14.83 -3.73
C ARG A 277 6.15 15.52 -3.32
N GLN A 278 7.27 14.83 -3.49
CA GLN A 278 8.61 15.40 -3.27
C GLN A 278 8.88 16.67 -4.10
N SER A 279 8.20 16.84 -5.23
CA SER A 279 8.27 18.04 -6.08
C SER A 279 7.43 19.21 -5.58
N ASN A 280 6.66 19.05 -4.49
CA ASN A 280 5.81 20.09 -3.93
C ASN A 280 6.63 21.32 -3.53
N GLN A 281 6.12 22.50 -3.88
CA GLN A 281 6.72 23.78 -3.55
C GLN A 281 5.83 24.64 -2.66
N LEU A 282 4.65 24.14 -2.27
CA LEU A 282 3.71 24.87 -1.44
C LEU A 282 3.88 24.54 0.05
N PRO A 283 3.87 25.55 0.93
CA PRO A 283 3.66 25.34 2.36
C PRO A 283 2.31 24.65 2.60
N ALA A 284 2.30 23.62 3.45
CA ALA A 284 1.12 22.81 3.72
C ALA A 284 1.08 22.33 5.19
N LEU A 285 -0.09 22.47 5.81
CA LEU A 285 -0.36 22.03 7.18
C LEU A 285 -1.60 21.13 7.21
N SER A 286 -1.63 20.17 8.15
CA SER A 286 -2.81 19.36 8.47
C SER A 286 -3.40 19.83 9.79
N LEU A 287 -4.69 20.14 9.78
CA LEU A 287 -5.46 20.68 10.89
C LEU A 287 -6.42 19.62 11.43
N SER A 288 -6.69 19.72 12.73
CA SER A 288 -7.77 19.01 13.40
C SER A 288 -9.12 19.43 12.83
N TYR A 289 -10.15 18.60 13.03
CA TYR A 289 -11.51 18.99 12.64
C TYR A 289 -11.92 20.30 13.32
N ALA A 290 -11.63 20.44 14.62
CA ALA A 290 -11.98 21.62 15.40
C ALA A 290 -11.28 22.90 14.88
N ALA A 291 -9.99 22.81 14.54
CA ALA A 291 -9.24 23.92 13.97
C ALA A 291 -9.77 24.33 12.59
N GLY A 292 -10.03 23.34 11.71
CA GLY A 292 -10.66 23.59 10.42
C GLY A 292 -12.04 24.25 10.55
N ARG A 293 -12.89 23.75 11.47
CA ARG A 293 -14.21 24.34 11.74
C ARG A 293 -14.14 25.76 12.27
N THR A 294 -13.16 26.07 13.11
CA THR A 294 -12.93 27.43 13.61
C THR A 294 -12.73 28.41 12.44
N LEU A 295 -11.91 28.04 11.45
CA LEU A 295 -11.69 28.86 10.26
C LEU A 295 -12.94 28.94 9.37
N VAL A 296 -13.63 27.81 9.12
CA VAL A 296 -14.88 27.82 8.32
C VAL A 296 -15.94 28.72 8.96
N ASP A 297 -16.13 28.62 10.28
CA ASP A 297 -17.14 29.40 10.99
C ASP A 297 -16.77 30.89 11.00
N ALA A 298 -15.49 31.22 11.14
CA ALA A 298 -15.00 32.59 11.02
C ALA A 298 -15.25 33.18 9.62
N ILE A 299 -15.02 32.42 8.55
CA ILE A 299 -15.26 32.85 7.16
C ILE A 299 -16.76 33.13 6.94
N ASN A 300 -17.62 32.20 7.39
CA ASN A 300 -19.07 32.32 7.24
C ASN A 300 -19.65 33.51 8.02
N LYS A 301 -19.18 33.75 9.25
CA LYS A 301 -19.69 34.82 10.11
C LYS A 301 -19.37 36.22 9.56
N ASN A 302 -18.23 36.36 8.89
CA ASN A 302 -17.73 37.66 8.45
C ASN A 302 -18.15 38.03 7.01
N ASN A 303 -19.13 37.34 6.40
CA ASN A 303 -19.59 37.61 5.02
C ASN A 303 -18.43 37.67 4.00
N ASN A 304 -17.42 36.81 4.13
CA ASN A 304 -16.17 36.83 3.36
C ASN A 304 -15.25 38.05 3.58
N ASN A 305 -15.38 38.82 4.66
CA ASN A 305 -14.28 39.67 5.14
C ASN A 305 -13.09 38.78 5.54
N SER A 306 -11.87 39.30 5.32
CA SER A 306 -10.64 38.50 5.21
C SER A 306 -10.25 37.85 6.55
N VAL A 307 -10.71 36.60 6.76
CA VAL A 307 -10.03 35.70 7.68
C VAL A 307 -8.60 35.54 7.16
N ARG A 308 -7.63 35.88 7.99
CA ARG A 308 -6.22 35.74 7.66
C ARG A 308 -5.58 34.67 8.50
N VAL A 309 -4.63 33.97 7.91
CA VAL A 309 -3.71 33.08 8.62
C VAL A 309 -2.30 33.60 8.51
N THR A 310 -1.57 33.56 9.62
CA THR A 310 -0.14 33.89 9.66
C THR A 310 0.63 32.62 9.96
N ILE A 311 1.58 32.29 9.10
CA ILE A 311 2.22 30.97 9.08
C ILE A 311 3.73 31.11 9.03
N GLU A 312 4.42 30.31 9.83
CA GLU A 312 5.85 30.09 9.72
C GLU A 312 6.14 28.58 9.70
N ILE A 313 6.93 28.13 8.73
CA ILE A 313 7.42 26.77 8.60
C ILE A 313 8.92 26.85 8.32
N GLN A 314 9.74 26.47 9.29
CA GLN A 314 11.18 26.35 9.08
C GLN A 314 11.50 24.91 8.68
N ARG A 315 12.26 24.74 7.60
CA ARG A 315 12.72 23.44 7.11
C ARG A 315 14.24 23.43 7.07
N GLU A 316 14.84 22.36 7.58
CA GLU A 316 16.25 22.09 7.31
C GLU A 316 16.40 21.39 5.95
N ASN A 317 17.23 21.96 5.08
CA ASN A 317 17.52 21.36 3.80
C ASN A 317 18.63 20.31 3.94
N TYR A 318 18.23 19.07 4.17
CA TYR A 318 19.13 17.93 4.35
C TYR A 318 19.62 17.31 3.02
N GLY A 319 19.37 17.96 1.88
CA GLY A 319 19.76 17.46 0.56
C GLY A 319 18.97 16.22 0.14
N THR A 320 19.60 15.37 -0.66
CA THR A 320 19.04 14.10 -1.14
C THR A 320 19.90 12.91 -0.72
N PHE A 321 19.29 11.73 -0.69
CA PHE A 321 20.00 10.45 -0.59
C PHE A 321 19.65 9.56 -1.78
N SER A 322 20.59 8.69 -2.14
CA SER A 322 20.42 7.74 -3.23
C SER A 322 19.65 6.50 -2.76
N VAL A 323 18.75 6.03 -3.61
CA VAL A 323 18.14 4.69 -3.52
C VAL A 323 18.12 4.05 -4.89
N ASP A 324 17.98 2.73 -4.96
CA ASP A 324 18.03 1.98 -6.22
C ASP A 324 16.72 1.26 -6.48
N ASN A 325 16.14 1.44 -7.67
CA ASN A 325 15.35 0.37 -8.26
C ASN A 325 16.30 -0.78 -8.63
N ILE A 326 15.83 -2.02 -8.56
CA ILE A 326 16.54 -3.18 -9.10
C ILE A 326 15.69 -3.80 -10.19
N CYS A 327 16.27 -4.11 -11.34
CA CYS A 327 15.58 -4.76 -12.45
C CYS A 327 16.39 -5.93 -13.01
N ALA A 328 15.70 -6.89 -13.62
CA ALA A 328 16.29 -8.02 -14.32
C ALA A 328 15.56 -8.30 -15.63
N ASP A 329 16.33 -8.35 -16.71
CA ASP A 329 15.84 -8.76 -18.03
C ASP A 329 16.15 -10.22 -18.27
N LEU A 330 15.18 -10.97 -18.81
CA LEU A 330 15.47 -12.26 -19.44
C LEU A 330 16.34 -12.08 -20.69
N SER A 331 17.24 -13.03 -20.92
CA SER A 331 18.21 -13.03 -22.02
C SER A 331 17.59 -13.10 -23.42
N ASP A 332 16.33 -13.54 -23.51
CA ASP A 332 15.61 -13.76 -24.76
C ASP A 332 14.38 -12.87 -24.87
N GLY A 333 13.94 -12.64 -26.11
CA GLY A 333 12.76 -11.85 -26.43
C GLY A 333 13.08 -10.55 -27.15
N ASN A 334 12.07 -9.98 -27.80
CA ASN A 334 12.17 -8.73 -28.54
C ASN A 334 12.21 -7.54 -27.57
N ILE A 335 13.38 -6.90 -27.46
CA ILE A 335 13.58 -5.72 -26.60
C ILE A 335 12.68 -4.52 -26.95
N ASN A 336 12.10 -4.49 -28.15
CA ASN A 336 11.16 -3.44 -28.57
C ASN A 336 9.71 -3.72 -28.13
N GLU A 337 9.46 -4.87 -27.49
CA GLU A 337 8.15 -5.31 -27.03
C GLU A 337 8.30 -5.95 -25.65
N THR A 338 8.13 -5.15 -24.60
CA THR A 338 8.44 -5.52 -23.21
C THR A 338 7.18 -5.74 -22.40
N ILE A 339 7.10 -6.92 -21.78
CA ILE A 339 6.19 -7.18 -20.66
C ILE A 339 6.98 -6.88 -19.40
N LEU A 340 6.57 -5.85 -18.65
CA LEU A 340 7.17 -5.50 -17.39
C LEU A 340 6.34 -6.08 -16.25
N VAL A 341 7.00 -6.70 -15.28
CA VAL A 341 6.41 -7.20 -14.03
C VAL A 341 7.07 -6.47 -12.87
N GLY A 342 6.25 -5.89 -11.97
CA GLY A 342 6.73 -5.01 -10.92
C GLY A 342 6.04 -5.20 -9.57
N GLY A 343 6.72 -4.74 -8.53
CA GLY A 343 6.23 -4.55 -7.17
C GLY A 343 7.32 -3.85 -6.36
N HIS A 344 6.99 -2.97 -5.42
CA HIS A 344 8.00 -2.24 -4.66
C HIS A 344 8.68 -3.09 -3.58
N SER A 345 9.89 -2.68 -3.20
CA SER A 345 10.79 -3.42 -2.30
C SER A 345 10.95 -2.81 -0.92
N ASP A 346 10.57 -1.54 -0.75
CA ASP A 346 10.55 -0.86 0.54
C ASP A 346 9.33 -1.25 1.39
N SER A 347 9.34 -0.75 2.62
CA SER A 347 8.16 -0.71 3.50
C SER A 347 8.05 0.67 4.14
N VAL A 348 7.00 0.90 4.91
CA VAL A 348 6.98 2.01 5.85
C VAL A 348 8.01 1.86 7.00
N PRO A 349 8.42 2.98 7.64
CA PRO A 349 9.28 2.95 8.83
C PRO A 349 8.67 2.23 10.04
N ALA A 350 7.34 2.11 10.09
CA ALA A 350 6.62 1.59 11.25
C ALA A 350 6.73 0.07 11.39
N GLY A 351 7.04 -0.67 10.32
CA GLY A 351 7.01 -2.13 10.37
C GLY A 351 7.78 -2.83 9.26
N PRO A 352 7.81 -4.17 9.32
CA PRO A 352 8.65 -4.99 8.46
C PRO A 352 8.03 -5.28 7.09
N GLY A 353 6.82 -4.79 6.79
CA GLY A 353 6.26 -4.72 5.44
C GLY A 353 6.25 -6.05 4.68
N ILE A 354 5.85 -7.15 5.33
CA ILE A 354 5.92 -8.48 4.74
C ILE A 354 4.76 -8.76 3.79
N ASN A 355 3.55 -8.35 4.12
CA ASN A 355 2.53 -8.27 3.09
C ASN A 355 2.78 -7.07 2.18
N ASP A 356 3.14 -5.93 2.76
CA ASP A 356 3.30 -4.63 2.08
C ASP A 356 4.76 -4.12 2.03
N ASN A 357 5.52 -4.40 0.96
CA ASN A 357 5.17 -5.27 -0.16
C ASN A 357 6.14 -6.43 -0.35
N GLY A 358 6.50 -7.07 0.76
CA GLY A 358 7.26 -8.32 0.73
C GLY A 358 6.58 -9.41 -0.10
N SER A 359 5.25 -9.49 -0.09
CA SER A 359 4.44 -10.49 -0.80
C SER A 359 4.50 -10.34 -2.32
N GLY A 360 4.29 -9.14 -2.85
CA GLY A 360 4.44 -8.85 -4.27
C GLY A 360 5.90 -8.96 -4.72
N SER A 361 6.83 -8.41 -3.94
CA SER A 361 8.29 -8.53 -4.17
C SER A 361 8.75 -9.98 -4.29
N SER A 362 8.29 -10.86 -3.38
CA SER A 362 8.66 -12.27 -3.36
C SER A 362 8.00 -13.06 -4.50
N THR A 363 6.74 -12.76 -4.84
CA THR A 363 6.09 -13.34 -6.02
C THR A 363 6.85 -12.97 -7.29
N ASN A 364 7.22 -11.70 -7.44
CA ASN A 364 8.01 -11.21 -8.57
C ASN A 364 9.35 -11.95 -8.71
N LEU A 365 10.04 -12.18 -7.58
CA LEU A 365 11.31 -12.91 -7.54
C LEU A 365 11.15 -14.39 -7.93
N VAL A 366 10.11 -15.05 -7.41
CA VAL A 366 9.81 -16.45 -7.77
C VAL A 366 9.46 -16.58 -9.25
N LEU A 367 8.69 -15.64 -9.82
CA LEU A 367 8.37 -15.64 -11.26
C LEU A 367 9.65 -15.52 -12.11
N ALA A 368 10.54 -14.59 -11.76
CA ALA A 368 11.79 -14.37 -12.48
C ALA A 368 12.65 -15.63 -12.49
N ILE A 369 12.86 -16.24 -11.33
CA ILE A 369 13.73 -17.41 -11.17
C ILE A 369 13.13 -18.66 -11.80
N ASN A 370 11.83 -18.88 -11.65
CA ASN A 370 11.18 -20.04 -12.24
C ASN A 370 11.18 -19.98 -13.76
N LEU A 371 10.93 -18.81 -14.35
CA LEU A 371 10.99 -18.64 -15.80
C LEU A 371 12.42 -18.79 -16.33
N ALA A 372 13.40 -18.23 -15.61
CA ALA A 372 14.82 -18.43 -15.91
C ALA A 372 15.24 -19.90 -15.84
N ARG A 373 14.77 -20.64 -14.82
CA ARG A 373 14.99 -22.09 -14.70
C ARG A 373 14.38 -22.85 -15.87
N LEU A 374 13.15 -22.53 -16.27
CA LEU A 374 12.49 -23.16 -17.41
C LEU A 374 13.31 -22.96 -18.69
N TYR A 375 13.78 -21.74 -18.95
CA TYR A 375 14.59 -21.40 -20.13
C TYR A 375 15.97 -22.06 -20.12
N GLY A 376 16.61 -22.14 -18.95
CA GLY A 376 17.99 -22.64 -18.82
C GLY A 376 18.10 -24.15 -18.67
N THR A 377 17.04 -24.86 -18.26
CA THR A 377 17.13 -26.27 -17.86
C THR A 377 16.18 -27.21 -18.60
N THR A 378 15.32 -26.71 -19.49
CA THR A 378 14.33 -27.53 -20.20
C THR A 378 14.19 -27.09 -21.67
N ASN A 379 13.40 -27.83 -22.46
CA ASN A 379 13.05 -27.45 -23.84
C ASN A 379 11.86 -26.47 -23.90
N TYR A 380 11.72 -25.64 -22.87
CA TYR A 380 10.64 -24.67 -22.77
C TYR A 380 10.70 -23.69 -23.94
N THR A 381 9.59 -23.54 -24.66
CA THR A 381 9.53 -22.56 -25.75
C THR A 381 9.61 -21.16 -25.14
N LYS A 382 10.64 -20.41 -25.48
CA LYS A 382 10.87 -19.06 -24.96
C LYS A 382 9.82 -18.08 -25.50
N TYR A 383 9.47 -17.09 -24.71
CA TYR A 383 8.54 -16.03 -25.09
C TYR A 383 9.15 -15.12 -26.16
N ARG A 384 8.27 -14.59 -27.02
CA ARG A 384 8.64 -13.65 -28.09
C ARG A 384 9.05 -12.28 -27.54
N TYR A 385 8.48 -11.88 -26.42
CA TYR A 385 8.59 -10.53 -25.84
C TYR A 385 9.73 -10.48 -24.82
N ARG A 386 10.38 -9.33 -24.69
CA ARG A 386 11.28 -9.11 -23.56
C ARG A 386 10.45 -9.17 -22.28
N ILE A 387 10.90 -9.95 -21.30
CA ILE A 387 10.32 -9.92 -19.96
C ILE A 387 11.30 -9.18 -19.06
N ARG A 388 10.79 -8.13 -18.41
CA ARG A 388 11.52 -7.35 -17.42
C ARG A 388 10.84 -7.49 -16.06
N PHE A 389 11.60 -7.90 -15.06
CA PHE A 389 11.17 -7.89 -13.67
C PHE A 389 11.82 -6.69 -12.98
N CYS A 390 11.05 -5.86 -12.28
CA CYS A 390 11.58 -4.70 -11.55
C CYS A 390 11.03 -4.65 -10.13
N TRP A 391 11.86 -4.15 -9.21
CA TRP A 391 11.47 -3.81 -7.86
C TRP A 391 11.71 -2.33 -7.65
N TRP A 392 10.62 -1.64 -7.34
CA TRP A 392 10.61 -0.19 -7.21
C TRP A 392 11.09 0.23 -5.82
N ALA A 393 11.86 1.30 -5.78
CA ALA A 393 12.23 1.98 -4.54
C ALA A 393 11.24 3.10 -4.24
N ALA A 394 11.10 3.43 -2.95
CA ALA A 394 10.42 4.65 -2.50
C ALA A 394 8.97 4.73 -3.02
N GLU A 395 8.27 3.60 -3.03
CA GLU A 395 6.83 3.57 -3.33
C GLU A 395 6.07 4.29 -2.22
N GLU A 396 6.43 3.99 -0.97
CA GLU A 396 5.79 4.39 0.29
C GLU A 396 5.86 5.90 0.59
N ILE A 397 6.59 6.62 -0.26
CA ILE A 397 6.76 8.07 -0.20
C ILE A 397 6.37 8.76 -1.51
N GLY A 398 5.60 8.07 -2.37
CA GLY A 398 4.98 8.63 -3.56
C GLY A 398 5.49 8.04 -4.87
N LEU A 399 5.61 6.70 -4.97
CA LEU A 399 5.91 5.96 -6.21
C LEU A 399 7.21 6.41 -6.92
N VAL A 400 8.19 6.90 -6.15
CA VAL A 400 9.32 7.67 -6.69
C VAL A 400 10.14 6.80 -7.66
N GLY A 401 10.33 5.51 -7.35
CA GLY A 401 11.03 4.55 -8.18
C GLY A 401 10.38 4.32 -9.54
N ALA A 402 9.07 4.03 -9.57
CA ALA A 402 8.35 3.81 -10.82
C ALA A 402 8.22 5.10 -11.66
N ILE A 403 8.01 6.25 -11.01
CA ILE A 403 8.02 7.56 -11.66
C ILE A 403 9.38 7.81 -12.32
N HIS A 404 10.48 7.57 -11.60
CA HIS A 404 11.83 7.72 -12.14
C HIS A 404 12.05 6.81 -13.36
N HIS A 405 11.66 5.54 -13.27
CA HIS A 405 11.81 4.59 -14.39
C HIS A 405 11.09 5.07 -15.65
N VAL A 406 9.83 5.50 -15.52
CA VAL A 406 9.03 6.00 -16.64
C VAL A 406 9.65 7.28 -17.23
N GLN A 407 10.13 8.20 -16.39
CA GLN A 407 10.80 9.44 -16.84
C GLN A 407 12.10 9.14 -17.59
N GLN A 408 12.94 8.23 -17.09
CA GLN A 408 14.17 7.81 -17.79
C GLN A 408 13.85 7.11 -19.11
N ALA A 409 12.85 6.24 -19.12
CA ALA A 409 12.40 5.56 -20.33
C ALA A 409 11.90 6.57 -21.38
N GLN A 410 11.27 7.65 -20.96
CA GLN A 410 10.79 8.67 -21.88
C GLN A 410 11.89 9.55 -22.44
N ASN A 411 12.82 9.97 -21.59
CA ASN A 411 13.92 10.85 -21.97
C ASN A 411 15.03 10.09 -22.72
N SER A 412 14.95 8.77 -22.75
CA SER A 412 15.83 7.91 -23.52
C SER A 412 15.71 8.17 -25.03
N SER A 413 16.86 8.16 -25.72
CA SER A 413 16.89 8.32 -27.18
C SER A 413 16.09 7.21 -27.90
N ALA A 414 15.65 7.47 -29.13
CA ALA A 414 14.90 6.49 -29.94
C ALA A 414 15.67 5.18 -30.22
N LEU A 415 16.99 5.19 -30.04
CA LEU A 415 17.89 4.04 -30.19
C LEU A 415 18.13 3.28 -28.87
N SER A 416 17.66 3.82 -27.72
CA SER A 416 17.80 3.18 -26.41
C SER A 416 16.93 1.93 -26.32
N GLN A 417 17.47 0.88 -25.69
CA GLN A 417 16.74 -0.35 -25.37
C GLN A 417 15.70 -0.14 -24.26
N ASN A 418 15.77 0.98 -23.54
CA ASN A 418 14.87 1.32 -22.43
C ASN A 418 13.87 2.43 -22.80
N LYS A 419 13.69 2.77 -24.08
CA LYS A 419 12.73 3.80 -24.48
C LYS A 419 11.29 3.40 -24.12
N LEU A 420 10.47 4.39 -23.75
CA LEU A 420 9.12 4.20 -23.26
C LEU A 420 8.21 3.43 -24.24
N SER A 421 8.39 3.63 -25.55
CA SER A 421 7.64 2.92 -26.58
C SER A 421 7.94 1.42 -26.66
N ASN A 422 8.96 0.90 -25.96
CA ASN A 422 9.21 -0.53 -25.89
C ASN A 422 8.30 -1.26 -24.90
N TYR A 423 7.75 -0.57 -23.89
CA TYR A 423 6.93 -1.22 -22.85
C TYR A 423 5.50 -1.39 -23.30
N LEU A 424 5.03 -2.64 -23.42
CA LEU A 424 3.66 -2.94 -23.83
C LEU A 424 2.70 -2.94 -22.65
N ILE A 425 3.14 -3.42 -21.50
CA ILE A 425 2.32 -3.59 -20.31
C ILE A 425 3.17 -3.55 -19.04
N ASN A 426 2.61 -3.00 -17.97
CA ASN A 426 3.07 -3.18 -16.58
C ASN A 426 2.08 -4.12 -15.84
N LEU A 427 2.60 -5.24 -15.32
CA LEU A 427 1.90 -6.11 -14.40
C LEU A 427 2.35 -5.77 -12.98
N ASN A 428 1.46 -5.20 -12.18
CA ASN A 428 1.76 -4.73 -10.83
C ASN A 428 1.27 -5.70 -9.76
N TYR A 429 2.17 -6.08 -8.87
CA TYR A 429 1.88 -6.99 -7.77
C TYR A 429 2.23 -6.32 -6.45
N ASP A 430 1.17 -5.96 -5.75
CA ASP A 430 1.22 -5.24 -4.49
C ASP A 430 0.27 -5.89 -3.50
N MET A 431 0.76 -6.17 -2.29
CA MET A 431 0.03 -6.86 -1.21
C MET A 431 -0.77 -8.06 -1.70
N LEU A 432 -0.12 -9.18 -1.97
CA LEU A 432 -0.75 -10.41 -2.46
C LEU A 432 -1.13 -11.42 -1.37
N GLY A 433 -0.84 -11.14 -0.09
CA GLY A 433 -0.95 -12.11 1.00
C GLY A 433 -1.80 -11.71 2.21
N SER A 434 -2.71 -10.75 2.11
CA SER A 434 -3.48 -10.21 3.26
C SER A 434 -4.19 -11.32 4.06
N PRO A 435 -4.26 -11.22 5.40
CA PRO A 435 -4.79 -12.30 6.25
C PRO A 435 -6.30 -12.47 6.12
N ASN A 436 -7.02 -11.39 5.81
CA ASN A 436 -8.46 -11.39 5.56
C ASN A 436 -8.72 -11.12 4.06
N TYR A 437 -7.86 -11.67 3.19
CA TYR A 437 -7.78 -11.39 1.75
C TYR A 437 -9.12 -11.37 1.02
N PHE A 438 -9.12 -10.66 -0.10
CA PHE A 438 -9.93 -10.99 -1.25
C PHE A 438 -9.02 -11.27 -2.46
N PHE A 439 -9.51 -12.00 -3.46
CA PHE A 439 -8.80 -12.22 -4.72
C PHE A 439 -9.05 -11.03 -5.65
N GLY A 440 -8.33 -9.94 -5.42
CA GLY A 440 -8.53 -8.68 -6.11
C GLY A 440 -7.84 -8.61 -7.45
N ILE A 441 -8.55 -8.05 -8.43
CA ILE A 441 -8.07 -7.79 -9.79
C ILE A 441 -8.18 -6.29 -10.02
N TYR A 442 -7.10 -5.65 -10.47
CA TYR A 442 -7.19 -4.26 -10.88
C TYR A 442 -8.15 -4.11 -12.07
N ASN A 443 -9.16 -3.27 -11.91
CA ASN A 443 -10.23 -3.09 -12.87
C ASN A 443 -9.83 -2.13 -13.99
N GLY A 444 -9.59 -2.65 -15.18
CA GLY A 444 -9.24 -1.84 -16.35
C GLY A 444 -10.26 -0.74 -16.68
N SER A 445 -11.53 -0.96 -16.32
CA SER A 445 -12.63 0.00 -16.56
C SER A 445 -12.70 1.12 -15.51
N SER A 446 -11.99 1.00 -14.39
CA SER A 446 -11.97 2.01 -13.33
C SER A 446 -10.80 3.01 -13.49
N ALA A 447 -10.09 2.93 -14.61
CA ALA A 447 -9.04 3.88 -14.97
C ALA A 447 -9.59 5.31 -14.91
N LYS A 448 -8.84 6.22 -14.28
CA LYS A 448 -9.35 7.56 -13.96
C LYS A 448 -9.51 8.45 -15.21
N PRO A 449 -10.35 9.49 -15.16
CA PRO A 449 -10.40 10.51 -16.21
C PRO A 449 -9.00 11.03 -16.55
N GLY A 450 -8.72 11.29 -17.83
CA GLY A 450 -7.38 11.69 -18.28
C GLY A 450 -6.40 10.55 -18.57
N THR A 451 -6.73 9.29 -18.24
CA THR A 451 -5.97 8.12 -18.73
C THR A 451 -5.92 8.16 -20.27
N PRO A 452 -4.74 8.00 -20.91
CA PRO A 452 -4.67 7.94 -22.36
C PRO A 452 -5.53 6.77 -22.89
N PRO A 453 -6.49 7.03 -23.81
CA PRO A 453 -7.46 6.02 -24.24
C PRO A 453 -6.85 4.73 -24.79
N GLN A 454 -5.62 4.82 -25.34
CA GLN A 454 -4.89 3.68 -25.89
C GLN A 454 -4.57 2.59 -24.84
N ALA A 455 -4.46 2.93 -23.56
CA ALA A 455 -4.19 1.96 -22.50
C ALA A 455 -5.47 1.22 -22.01
N LEU A 456 -6.65 1.81 -22.19
CA LEU A 456 -7.88 1.34 -21.55
C LEU A 456 -8.30 -0.04 -22.04
N ASN A 457 -8.36 -0.25 -23.35
CA ASN A 457 -8.78 -1.53 -23.94
C ASN A 457 -7.90 -2.69 -23.49
N GLY A 458 -6.58 -2.47 -23.45
CA GLY A 458 -5.64 -3.47 -22.96
C GLY A 458 -5.85 -3.76 -21.49
N SER A 459 -5.94 -2.73 -20.63
CA SER A 459 -6.13 -2.91 -19.19
C SER A 459 -7.43 -3.66 -18.87
N ILE A 460 -8.52 -3.37 -19.60
CA ILE A 460 -9.79 -4.10 -19.48
C ILE A 460 -9.59 -5.58 -19.83
N ARG A 461 -8.96 -5.88 -20.97
CA ARG A 461 -8.66 -7.27 -21.39
C ARG A 461 -7.82 -8.03 -20.37
N ILE A 462 -6.85 -7.37 -19.73
CA ILE A 462 -6.03 -7.99 -18.68
C ILE A 462 -6.87 -8.35 -17.46
N SER A 463 -7.74 -7.44 -17.03
CA SER A 463 -8.66 -7.69 -15.92
C SER A 463 -9.63 -8.86 -16.20
N GLU A 464 -10.07 -9.01 -17.45
CA GLU A 464 -10.92 -10.14 -17.89
C GLU A 464 -10.17 -11.47 -17.90
N VAL A 465 -8.90 -11.49 -18.32
CA VAL A 465 -8.08 -12.71 -18.32
C VAL A 465 -7.82 -13.20 -16.88
N PHE A 466 -7.57 -12.31 -15.93
CA PHE A 466 -7.48 -12.70 -14.52
C PHE A 466 -8.82 -13.25 -14.00
N ARG A 467 -9.92 -12.55 -14.29
CA ARG A 467 -11.27 -12.98 -13.90
C ARG A 467 -11.58 -14.38 -14.41
N ASP A 468 -11.27 -14.63 -15.68
CA ASP A 468 -11.50 -15.91 -16.33
C ASP A 468 -10.62 -17.02 -15.72
N TRP A 469 -9.39 -16.69 -15.30
CA TRP A 469 -8.55 -17.62 -14.54
C TRP A 469 -9.17 -17.98 -13.18
N PHE A 470 -9.60 -17.02 -12.37
CA PHE A 470 -10.23 -17.32 -11.08
C PHE A 470 -11.52 -18.12 -11.27
N ASN A 471 -12.33 -17.81 -12.29
CA ASN A 471 -13.51 -18.59 -12.64
C ASN A 471 -13.15 -20.04 -13.00
N LEU A 472 -12.11 -20.25 -13.83
CA LEU A 472 -11.63 -21.57 -14.22
C LEU A 472 -11.11 -22.37 -13.02
N GLN A 473 -10.49 -21.70 -12.04
CA GLN A 473 -10.04 -22.30 -10.78
C GLN A 473 -11.17 -22.48 -9.75
N ASN A 474 -12.41 -22.13 -10.09
CA ASN A 474 -13.56 -22.09 -9.18
C ASN A 474 -13.31 -21.26 -7.90
N LEU A 475 -12.55 -20.17 -8.02
CA LEU A 475 -12.26 -19.23 -6.94
C LEU A 475 -13.21 -18.03 -6.99
N PRO A 476 -13.50 -17.38 -5.84
CA PRO A 476 -14.09 -16.05 -5.84
C PRO A 476 -13.07 -15.03 -6.37
N TRP A 477 -13.55 -13.85 -6.73
CA TRP A 477 -12.72 -12.72 -7.12
C TRP A 477 -13.51 -11.42 -6.92
N ASP A 478 -12.78 -10.32 -6.85
CA ASP A 478 -13.30 -8.96 -6.80
C ASP A 478 -12.51 -8.05 -7.71
N TYR A 479 -13.19 -7.04 -8.24
CA TYR A 479 -12.49 -5.90 -8.82
C TYR A 479 -12.06 -4.94 -7.72
N THR A 480 -10.84 -4.44 -7.83
CA THR A 480 -10.36 -3.27 -7.10
C THR A 480 -10.03 -2.18 -8.11
N ASP A 481 -10.23 -0.93 -7.72
CA ASP A 481 -10.04 0.18 -8.64
C ASP A 481 -8.55 0.45 -8.86
N PHE A 482 -8.21 0.97 -10.04
CA PHE A 482 -7.00 1.76 -10.26
C PHE A 482 -7.05 3.08 -9.47
N SER A 483 -6.98 2.97 -8.15
CA SER A 483 -7.07 4.06 -7.17
C SER A 483 -5.88 5.01 -7.24
N GLY A 484 -4.74 4.49 -7.63
CA GLY A 484 -3.49 5.19 -7.82
C GLY A 484 -2.40 4.90 -6.79
N ARG A 485 -2.67 3.98 -5.87
CA ARG A 485 -1.82 3.66 -4.71
C ARG A 485 -0.73 2.65 -4.98
N SER A 486 -0.24 2.58 -6.21
CA SER A 486 0.80 1.61 -6.52
C SER A 486 1.47 1.93 -7.86
N ASP A 487 2.56 1.25 -8.12
CA ASP A 487 3.51 1.53 -9.20
C ASP A 487 2.97 1.34 -10.61
N TYR A 488 1.75 0.83 -10.80
CA TYR A 488 1.09 0.83 -12.12
C TYR A 488 0.75 2.26 -12.60
N GLY A 489 0.55 3.20 -11.66
CA GLY A 489 0.05 4.54 -11.94
C GLY A 489 0.87 5.32 -12.98
N PRO A 490 2.21 5.41 -12.85
CA PRO A 490 3.05 6.15 -13.81
C PRO A 490 3.05 5.54 -15.22
N PHE A 491 2.82 4.23 -15.33
CA PHE A 491 2.72 3.54 -16.62
C PHE A 491 1.37 3.82 -17.29
N LEU A 492 0.25 3.68 -16.55
CA LEU A 492 -1.07 4.02 -17.08
C LEU A 492 -1.15 5.48 -17.52
N ALA A 493 -0.57 6.37 -16.71
CA ALA A 493 -0.45 7.79 -17.00
C ALA A 493 0.21 8.02 -18.38
N THR A 494 1.27 7.28 -18.72
CA THR A 494 1.92 7.41 -20.05
C THR A 494 1.26 6.60 -21.17
N GLY A 495 0.09 6.01 -20.91
CA GLY A 495 -0.67 5.24 -21.90
C GLY A 495 -0.07 3.87 -22.19
N ILE A 496 0.74 3.34 -21.27
CA ILE A 496 1.13 1.94 -21.23
C ILE A 496 0.01 1.18 -20.51
N VAL A 497 -0.45 0.07 -21.08
CA VAL A 497 -1.43 -0.81 -20.43
C VAL A 497 -0.91 -1.24 -19.06
N ALA A 498 -1.79 -1.31 -18.07
CA ALA A 498 -1.46 -1.94 -16.81
C ALA A 498 -2.55 -2.92 -16.36
N GLY A 499 -2.16 -3.80 -15.46
CA GLY A 499 -3.05 -4.69 -14.75
C GLY A 499 -2.30 -5.35 -13.62
N GLY A 500 -2.97 -6.21 -12.87
CA GLY A 500 -2.34 -6.87 -11.74
C GLY A 500 -3.34 -7.35 -10.73
N LEU A 501 -2.82 -7.64 -9.55
CA LEU A 501 -3.54 -8.27 -8.46
C LEU A 501 -3.28 -7.50 -7.17
N PHE A 502 -4.23 -7.58 -6.26
CA PHE A 502 -4.19 -6.97 -4.93
C PHE A 502 -5.04 -7.80 -3.99
N SER A 503 -4.61 -8.01 -2.76
CA SER A 503 -5.37 -8.80 -1.77
C SER A 503 -6.04 -7.97 -0.69
N GLY A 504 -5.94 -6.64 -0.77
CA GLY A 504 -6.58 -5.67 0.12
C GLY A 504 -5.66 -5.13 1.21
N ALA A 505 -5.95 -3.93 1.70
CA ALA A 505 -5.21 -3.21 2.72
C ALA A 505 -6.18 -2.75 3.84
N ASP A 506 -6.38 -1.44 3.96
CA ASP A 506 -7.17 -0.80 5.00
C ASP A 506 -8.69 -0.81 4.72
N GLU A 507 -9.16 -1.48 3.67
CA GLU A 507 -10.60 -1.64 3.43
C GLU A 507 -11.24 -2.56 4.46
N THR A 508 -12.56 -2.40 4.68
CA THR A 508 -13.33 -3.26 5.58
C THR A 508 -14.07 -4.32 4.79
N LYS A 509 -13.86 -5.59 5.13
CA LYS A 509 -14.57 -6.70 4.48
C LYS A 509 -16.06 -6.66 4.80
N SER A 510 -16.91 -6.66 3.78
CA SER A 510 -18.37 -6.69 3.96
C SER A 510 -18.88 -8.08 4.32
N VAL A 511 -20.11 -8.16 4.84
CA VAL A 511 -20.79 -9.44 5.13
C VAL A 511 -20.99 -10.22 3.83
N GLU A 512 -21.43 -9.54 2.77
CA GLU A 512 -21.70 -10.15 1.46
C GLU A 512 -20.41 -10.69 0.82
N GLN A 513 -19.31 -9.95 0.93
CA GLN A 513 -18.01 -10.42 0.43
C GLN A 513 -17.56 -11.67 1.20
N ARG A 514 -17.63 -11.64 2.55
CA ARG A 514 -17.31 -12.80 3.40
C ARG A 514 -18.16 -14.01 3.01
N ASP A 515 -19.48 -13.86 2.92
CA ASP A 515 -20.42 -14.95 2.63
C ASP A 515 -20.14 -15.58 1.26
N ARG A 516 -19.88 -14.76 0.24
CA ARG A 516 -19.53 -15.25 -1.11
C ARG A 516 -18.22 -16.04 -1.10
N TYR A 517 -17.21 -15.57 -0.37
CA TYR A 517 -15.93 -16.28 -0.28
C TYR A 517 -16.10 -17.60 0.49
N GLU A 518 -16.84 -17.60 1.60
CA GLU A 518 -17.14 -18.81 2.38
C GLU A 518 -17.90 -19.85 1.54
N SER A 519 -18.88 -19.41 0.74
CA SER A 519 -19.64 -20.32 -0.14
C SER A 519 -18.78 -21.01 -1.22
N LYS A 520 -17.73 -20.34 -1.72
CA LYS A 520 -16.86 -20.88 -2.76
C LYS A 520 -15.67 -21.64 -2.21
N LEU A 521 -15.12 -21.20 -1.08
CA LEU A 521 -13.88 -21.72 -0.51
C LEU A 521 -14.10 -22.73 0.63
N GLY A 522 -15.31 -22.75 1.20
CA GLY A 522 -15.67 -23.57 2.36
C GLY A 522 -15.63 -22.79 3.67
N GLU A 523 -16.20 -23.42 4.71
CA GLU A 523 -16.32 -22.88 6.06
C GLU A 523 -14.95 -22.40 6.59
N GLY A 524 -14.92 -21.20 7.17
CA GLY A 524 -13.72 -20.59 7.74
C GLY A 524 -12.78 -19.91 6.73
N ARG A 525 -13.05 -19.96 5.42
CA ARG A 525 -12.24 -19.30 4.37
C ARG A 525 -12.85 -18.03 3.78
N GLY A 526 -14.01 -17.61 4.29
CA GLY A 526 -14.63 -16.33 3.94
C GLY A 526 -13.89 -15.12 4.52
N GLY A 527 -13.14 -15.33 5.61
CA GLY A 527 -12.56 -14.27 6.42
C GLY A 527 -13.56 -13.67 7.42
N LEU A 528 -13.26 -12.49 7.93
CA LEU A 528 -14.03 -11.81 8.97
C LEU A 528 -14.69 -10.54 8.42
N ALA A 529 -16.02 -10.52 8.40
CA ALA A 529 -16.78 -9.32 8.06
C ALA A 529 -16.65 -8.25 9.16
N GLY A 530 -16.61 -6.98 8.76
CA GLY A 530 -16.42 -5.84 9.67
C GLY A 530 -14.98 -5.62 10.13
N ALA A 531 -14.08 -6.57 9.86
CA ALA A 531 -12.64 -6.40 10.06
C ALA A 531 -11.96 -5.81 8.82
N LYS A 532 -10.78 -5.21 9.02
CA LYS A 532 -9.91 -4.79 7.92
C LYS A 532 -9.47 -6.01 7.09
N VAL A 533 -9.23 -5.79 5.80
CA VAL A 533 -8.70 -6.84 4.92
C VAL A 533 -7.24 -7.16 5.28
N ASP A 534 -6.46 -6.14 5.58
CA ASP A 534 -5.18 -6.25 6.28
C ASP A 534 -5.18 -5.36 7.54
N PRO A 535 -5.35 -5.95 8.74
CA PRO A 535 -5.32 -5.21 10.00
C PRO A 535 -3.92 -4.72 10.39
N CYS A 536 -2.86 -5.18 9.71
CA CYS A 536 -1.47 -4.82 9.96
C CYS A 536 -0.87 -3.92 8.87
N TYR A 537 -1.65 -3.48 7.89
CA TYR A 537 -1.22 -2.52 6.87
C TYR A 537 -0.54 -1.30 7.50
N HIS A 538 0.69 -1.01 7.10
CA HIS A 538 1.55 0.06 7.64
C HIS A 538 1.85 -0.02 9.16
N LEU A 539 1.79 -1.22 9.75
CA LEU A 539 2.02 -1.42 11.18
C LEU A 539 3.18 -2.40 11.45
N ASP A 540 3.67 -2.36 12.69
CA ASP A 540 4.74 -3.23 13.19
C ASP A 540 4.41 -4.73 13.09
N CYS A 541 3.12 -5.07 13.09
CA CYS A 541 2.62 -6.44 13.01
C CYS A 541 2.59 -7.03 11.61
N ASP A 542 2.92 -6.26 10.55
CA ASP A 542 3.00 -6.78 9.16
C ASP A 542 4.23 -7.68 8.95
N THR A 543 4.15 -8.85 9.57
CA THR A 543 5.18 -9.90 9.67
C THR A 543 4.77 -11.11 8.83
N ILE A 544 5.61 -12.14 8.74
CA ILE A 544 5.24 -13.38 8.03
C ILE A 544 4.00 -14.07 8.62
N LYS A 545 3.65 -13.76 9.88
CA LYS A 545 2.43 -14.26 10.54
C LYS A 545 1.16 -13.57 10.03
N ASN A 546 1.30 -12.43 9.38
CA ASN A 546 0.21 -11.67 8.77
C ASN A 546 -0.23 -12.24 7.41
N ILE A 547 0.42 -13.31 6.91
CA ILE A 547 0.18 -13.83 5.56
C ILE A 547 -0.81 -14.99 5.55
N ASP A 548 -1.91 -14.86 4.80
CA ASP A 548 -2.72 -16.03 4.44
C ASP A 548 -2.05 -16.79 3.29
N LYS A 549 -1.49 -17.96 3.62
CA LYS A 549 -0.73 -18.78 2.67
C LYS A 549 -1.58 -19.29 1.50
N PHE A 550 -2.86 -19.55 1.71
CA PHE A 550 -3.72 -20.08 0.64
C PHE A 550 -4.05 -18.96 -0.36
N GLY A 551 -4.48 -17.81 0.13
CA GLY A 551 -4.72 -16.61 -0.65
C GLY A 551 -3.47 -16.22 -1.44
N TYR A 552 -2.34 -16.11 -0.75
CA TYR A 552 -1.06 -15.72 -1.33
C TYR A 552 -0.59 -16.68 -2.44
N PHE A 553 -0.74 -17.99 -2.20
CA PHE A 553 -0.40 -19.00 -3.19
C PHE A 553 -1.27 -18.84 -4.46
N LYS A 554 -2.58 -18.66 -4.32
CA LYS A 554 -3.49 -18.51 -5.46
C LYS A 554 -3.28 -17.21 -6.23
N MET A 555 -3.00 -16.10 -5.55
CA MET A 555 -2.63 -14.84 -6.21
C MET A 555 -1.33 -15.00 -7.01
N SER A 556 -0.33 -15.68 -6.44
CA SER A 556 0.94 -15.95 -7.13
C SER A 556 0.79 -16.89 -8.34
N GLN A 557 -0.11 -17.89 -8.27
CA GLN A 557 -0.44 -18.73 -9.42
C GLN A 557 -1.16 -17.93 -10.53
N ALA A 558 -2.05 -17.01 -10.16
CA ALA A 558 -2.71 -16.11 -11.11
C ALA A 558 -1.69 -15.20 -11.82
N ALA A 559 -0.75 -14.63 -11.07
CA ALA A 559 0.34 -13.82 -11.60
C ALA A 559 1.20 -14.58 -12.62
N ALA A 560 1.55 -15.83 -12.29
CA ALA A 560 2.29 -16.72 -13.18
C ALA A 560 1.51 -17.06 -14.46
N TYR A 561 0.22 -17.36 -14.32
CA TYR A 561 -0.66 -17.63 -15.46
C TYR A 561 -0.79 -16.43 -16.38
N MET A 562 -0.91 -15.21 -15.85
CA MET A 562 -0.98 -14.01 -16.67
C MET A 562 0.30 -13.82 -17.50
N LEU A 563 1.46 -13.96 -16.86
CA LEU A 563 2.73 -13.83 -17.57
C LEU A 563 2.88 -14.89 -18.68
N GLU A 564 2.50 -16.14 -18.40
CA GLU A 564 2.42 -17.20 -19.41
C GLU A 564 1.49 -16.79 -20.56
N TYR A 565 0.26 -16.40 -20.24
CA TYR A 565 -0.78 -16.08 -21.22
C TYR A 565 -0.32 -14.99 -22.18
N LEU A 566 0.31 -13.93 -21.67
CA LEU A 566 0.84 -12.83 -22.49
C LEU A 566 2.10 -13.25 -23.26
N GLY A 567 3.03 -13.96 -22.61
CA GLY A 567 4.25 -14.47 -23.24
C GLY A 567 3.99 -15.41 -24.41
N ARG A 568 2.82 -16.08 -24.42
CA ARG A 568 2.34 -16.98 -25.46
C ARG A 568 1.47 -16.33 -26.54
N LYS A 569 1.13 -15.04 -26.42
CA LYS A 569 0.37 -14.37 -27.49
C LYS A 569 1.22 -14.21 -28.74
N ASN A 570 0.60 -14.50 -29.90
CA ASN A 570 1.25 -14.32 -31.19
C ASN A 570 1.43 -12.84 -31.54
N ASP A 571 0.43 -12.03 -31.23
CA ASP A 571 0.40 -10.59 -31.50
C ASP A 571 -0.15 -9.83 -30.29
N LEU A 572 0.72 -9.66 -29.30
CA LEU A 572 0.41 -8.96 -28.07
C LEU A 572 0.16 -7.47 -28.30
N VAL A 573 0.83 -6.84 -29.27
CA VAL A 573 0.67 -5.41 -29.54
C VAL A 573 -0.76 -5.12 -30.00
N ASN A 574 -1.28 -5.82 -31.01
CA ASN A 574 -2.65 -5.62 -31.47
C ASN A 574 -3.68 -6.15 -30.45
N TYR A 575 -3.31 -7.14 -29.63
CA TYR A 575 -4.15 -7.59 -28.52
C TYR A 575 -4.30 -6.52 -27.41
N LEU A 576 -3.26 -5.76 -27.10
CA LEU A 576 -3.32 -4.72 -26.07
C LEU A 576 -3.83 -3.39 -26.62
N TYR A 577 -3.49 -3.08 -27.88
CA TYR A 577 -3.75 -1.80 -28.53
C TYR A 577 -4.51 -2.00 -29.86
N PRO A 578 -5.78 -2.49 -29.82
CA PRO A 578 -6.53 -2.81 -31.03
C PRO A 578 -6.83 -1.59 -31.93
N SER A 579 -6.76 -0.38 -31.36
CA SER A 579 -6.92 0.89 -32.08
C SER A 579 -5.57 1.52 -32.50
N GLY A 580 -4.47 0.78 -32.36
CA GLY A 580 -3.12 1.27 -32.54
C GLY A 580 -2.53 1.92 -31.28
N ARG A 581 -1.21 2.10 -31.31
CA ARG A 581 -0.43 2.71 -30.22
C ARG A 581 0.24 3.98 -30.74
N SER A 582 0.07 5.11 -30.05
CA SER A 582 0.76 6.34 -30.42
C SER A 582 2.28 6.18 -30.27
N SER A 583 3.03 6.55 -31.31
CA SER A 583 4.50 6.62 -31.26
C SER A 583 5.00 7.89 -30.57
N GLN A 584 4.14 8.90 -30.39
CA GLN A 584 4.41 10.09 -29.61
C GLN A 584 3.85 9.90 -28.21
N ILE A 585 4.54 9.08 -27.41
CA ILE A 585 4.36 9.10 -25.96
C ILE A 585 5.17 10.29 -25.44
N ARG A 586 4.65 11.51 -25.64
CA ARG A 586 5.19 12.71 -25.03
C ARG A 586 4.34 12.99 -23.80
N LEU A 587 4.95 13.06 -22.63
CA LEU A 587 4.45 13.96 -21.59
C LEU A 587 4.40 15.33 -22.28
N SER A 588 3.25 15.98 -22.31
CA SER A 588 3.33 17.44 -22.22
C SER A 588 4.06 17.75 -20.92
N ASP A 589 4.79 18.86 -20.85
CA ASP A 589 5.40 19.31 -19.59
C ASP A 589 4.37 19.41 -18.44
N ASP A 590 3.07 19.36 -18.77
CA ASP A 590 1.91 19.29 -17.88
C ASP A 590 1.51 17.89 -17.38
N TYR A 591 2.11 16.78 -17.83
CA TYR A 591 1.55 15.45 -17.54
C TYR A 591 1.99 14.82 -16.21
N PHE A 592 3.09 15.27 -15.61
CA PHE A 592 3.40 14.94 -14.20
C PHE A 592 2.64 15.76 -13.15
N PRO A 593 2.16 16.99 -13.42
CA PRO A 593 1.17 17.63 -12.55
C PRO A 593 -0.29 17.23 -12.87
N ASN A 594 -0.59 16.50 -13.96
CA ASN A 594 -1.97 16.21 -14.40
C ASN A 594 -2.50 14.79 -14.21
N SER A 595 -1.76 13.87 -13.62
CA SER A 595 -2.34 12.54 -13.44
C SER A 595 -3.06 12.52 -12.09
N ASP A 596 -4.38 12.60 -12.16
CA ASP A 596 -5.34 12.19 -11.14
C ASP A 596 -5.09 10.75 -10.65
N TYR A 597 -3.95 10.10 -10.89
CA TYR A 597 -3.69 8.67 -10.82
C TYR A 597 -2.99 8.21 -9.56
N PHE A 598 -2.82 9.05 -8.55
CA PHE A 598 -1.94 8.73 -7.44
C PHE A 598 -2.64 8.90 -6.13
N ARG A 599 -2.83 7.78 -5.44
CA ARG A 599 -3.30 7.78 -4.08
C ARG A 599 -2.16 7.34 -3.19
N GLU A 600 -1.69 8.16 -2.26
CA GLU A 600 -0.67 7.66 -1.32
C GLU A 600 -1.32 6.64 -0.38
N THR A 601 -0.48 5.71 0.06
CA THR A 601 -0.76 4.59 0.94
C THR A 601 -1.11 5.04 2.36
#